data_AF-Q8DKL8-F1
#
_entry.id   AF-Q8DKL8-F1
#
_cell.length_a   1.000
_cell.length_b   1.000
_cell.length_c   1.000
_cell.angle_alpha   90.00
_cell.angle_beta   90.00
_cell.angle_gamma   90.00
#
_symmetry.space_group_name_H-M   'P 1'
#
loop_
_entity.id
_entity.type
_entity.pdbx_description
1 polymer ?
#
loop_
_entity_poly.entity_id
_entity_poly.type
_entity_poly.pdbx_seq_one_letter_code
_entity_poly.pdbx_strand_id
1 'polypeptide(L)'
;MSTLERMETANSMPAAIESPEVELLPPMLAALPDPQGVSVCPRRARWQLDLLLLALECVDLNASELMLQVLRDLQLQVMIPNRVIFWQIRCTNPFRQVTQRTPLPLAETKALTAVVVQVARRQTAILRHLLLVLDQLQAQNLPPETYAPLAEYLDRFRRHFRKRMNLQRSGLFLYKNNQALNELALKLLAQLLLCAGTKGMERLWFSLFDGEVS
;
A
#
# COMPACT_ATOMS: atom_id res chain seq x y z
N MET A 1 -4.01 -26.43 -70.10
CA MET A 1 -5.10 -26.43 -69.09
C MET A 1 -4.68 -27.42 -68.02
N SER A 2 -4.47 -27.13 -66.74
CA SER A 2 -4.60 -25.94 -65.90
C SER A 2 -3.66 -26.16 -64.72
N THR A 3 -3.00 -25.10 -64.31
CA THR A 3 -2.20 -24.92 -63.10
C THR A 3 -3.11 -24.88 -61.84
N LEU A 4 -2.51 -25.00 -60.64
CA LEU A 4 -3.05 -24.71 -59.28
C LEU A 4 -3.80 -25.90 -58.63
N GLU A 5 -3.63 -26.28 -57.36
CA GLU A 5 -3.20 -25.53 -56.17
C GLU A 5 -2.83 -26.46 -54.99
N ARG A 6 -2.04 -25.91 -54.05
CA ARG A 6 -1.55 -26.46 -52.77
C ARG A 6 -2.67 -26.77 -51.78
N MET A 7 -2.43 -27.70 -50.85
CA MET A 7 -2.84 -27.55 -49.44
C MET A 7 -1.74 -28.12 -48.52
N GLU A 8 -0.80 -27.26 -48.12
CA GLU A 8 0.04 -27.45 -46.93
C GLU A 8 -0.81 -27.10 -45.70
N THR A 9 -0.91 -28.03 -44.76
CA THR A 9 -1.55 -27.79 -43.46
C THR A 9 -0.60 -27.00 -42.57
N ALA A 10 -0.80 -25.68 -42.51
CA ALA A 10 -0.15 -24.82 -41.53
C ALA A 10 -0.76 -25.07 -40.14
N ASN A 11 0.08 -25.62 -39.26
CA ASN A 11 -0.19 -25.81 -37.84
C ASN A 11 -0.24 -24.43 -37.15
N SER A 12 -1.44 -23.92 -36.88
CA SER A 12 -1.63 -22.64 -36.19
C SER A 12 -1.48 -22.85 -34.68
N MET A 13 -0.37 -22.37 -34.12
CA MET A 13 -0.23 -22.12 -32.68
C MET A 13 -1.29 -21.09 -32.25
N PRO A 14 -1.92 -21.21 -31.06
CA PRO A 14 -2.77 -20.15 -30.57
C PRO A 14 -1.89 -18.98 -30.13
N ALA A 15 -2.17 -17.80 -30.69
CA ALA A 15 -1.61 -16.55 -30.26
C ALA A 15 -1.82 -16.38 -28.75
N ALA A 16 -0.73 -16.06 -28.04
CA ALA A 16 -0.80 -15.64 -26.65
C ALA A 16 -1.77 -14.45 -26.55
N ILE A 17 -2.76 -14.58 -25.68
CA ILE A 17 -3.69 -13.50 -25.33
C ILE A 17 -2.85 -12.51 -24.53
N GLU A 18 -2.23 -11.54 -25.19
CA GLU A 18 -1.69 -10.36 -24.54
C GLU A 18 -2.88 -9.54 -24.03
N SER A 19 -3.06 -9.53 -22.71
CA SER A 19 -4.11 -8.78 -22.03
C SER A 19 -3.96 -7.28 -22.32
N PRO A 20 -5.02 -6.56 -22.74
CA PRO A 20 -4.96 -5.12 -23.04
C PRO A 20 -4.73 -4.23 -21.80
N GLU A 21 -4.56 -4.81 -20.61
CA GLU A 21 -4.35 -4.07 -19.35
C GLU A 21 -2.96 -3.43 -19.24
N VAL A 22 -1.96 -3.93 -19.98
CA VAL A 22 -0.58 -3.43 -19.89
C VAL A 22 -0.43 -2.02 -20.48
N GLU A 23 -1.28 -1.65 -21.44
CA GLU A 23 -1.15 -0.40 -22.21
C GLU A 23 -1.60 0.86 -21.44
N LEU A 24 -2.27 0.70 -20.29
CA LEU A 24 -2.81 1.80 -19.48
C LEU A 24 -2.03 2.10 -18.19
N LEU A 25 -0.98 1.34 -17.90
CA LEU A 25 -0.19 1.53 -16.68
C LEU A 25 0.87 2.61 -16.89
N PRO A 26 0.97 3.63 -16.00
CA PRO A 26 2.07 4.57 -16.03
C PRO A 26 3.42 3.83 -16.03
N PRO A 27 4.43 4.29 -16.80
CA PRO A 27 5.68 3.55 -17.02
C PRO A 27 6.44 3.25 -15.72
N MET A 28 6.30 4.10 -14.70
CA MET A 28 6.84 3.86 -13.36
C MET A 28 6.26 2.59 -12.71
N LEU A 29 4.97 2.29 -12.91
CA LEU A 29 4.33 1.09 -12.38
C LEU A 29 4.66 -0.14 -13.22
N ALA A 30 4.79 0.02 -14.53
CA ALA A 30 5.18 -1.06 -15.43
C ALA A 30 6.57 -1.64 -15.09
N ALA A 31 7.46 -0.83 -14.50
CA ALA A 31 8.77 -1.28 -14.04
C ALA A 31 8.73 -2.25 -12.84
N LEU A 32 7.60 -2.38 -12.13
CA LEU A 32 7.47 -3.34 -11.03
C LEU A 32 7.11 -4.73 -11.58
N PRO A 33 7.91 -5.77 -11.29
CA PRO A 33 7.64 -7.12 -11.77
C PRO A 33 6.40 -7.70 -11.11
N ASP A 34 5.63 -8.49 -11.86
CA ASP A 34 4.54 -9.25 -11.25
C ASP A 34 5.09 -10.49 -10.52
N PRO A 35 4.68 -10.71 -9.26
CA PRO A 35 5.11 -11.88 -8.50
C PRO A 35 4.59 -13.17 -9.15
N GLN A 36 5.46 -14.17 -9.29
CA GLN A 36 5.11 -15.45 -9.90
C GLN A 36 4.00 -16.15 -9.10
N GLY A 37 3.01 -16.72 -9.80
CA GLY A 37 1.91 -17.47 -9.18
C GLY A 37 0.86 -16.62 -8.45
N VAL A 38 1.00 -15.29 -8.43
CA VAL A 38 0.07 -14.38 -7.76
C VAL A 38 -0.69 -13.57 -8.80
N SER A 39 -2.00 -13.76 -8.88
CA SER A 39 -2.87 -13.01 -9.80
C SER A 39 -3.61 -11.83 -9.14
N VAL A 40 -3.71 -11.85 -7.80
CA VAL A 40 -4.47 -10.88 -7.00
C VAL A 40 -3.68 -10.55 -5.74
N CYS A 41 -3.83 -9.34 -5.23
CA CYS A 41 -3.21 -8.89 -3.99
C CYS A 41 -3.56 -9.80 -2.80
N PRO A 42 -2.56 -10.43 -2.15
CA PRO A 42 -2.80 -11.31 -1.02
C PRO A 42 -3.37 -10.54 0.17
N ARG A 43 -4.00 -11.28 1.09
CA ARG A 43 -4.67 -10.69 2.26
C ARG A 43 -3.69 -9.91 3.15
N ARG A 44 -2.45 -10.42 3.29
CA ARG A 44 -1.38 -9.77 4.06
C ARG A 44 -0.97 -8.43 3.45
N ALA A 45 -0.77 -8.39 2.13
CA ALA A 45 -0.41 -7.17 1.41
C ALA A 45 -1.51 -6.09 1.52
N ARG A 46 -2.79 -6.47 1.36
CA ARG A 46 -3.93 -5.55 1.56
C ARG A 46 -3.96 -4.94 2.95
N TRP A 47 -3.69 -5.74 3.97
CA TRP A 47 -3.57 -5.26 5.35
C TRP A 47 -2.43 -4.25 5.52
N GLN A 48 -1.25 -4.60 5.02
CA GLN A 48 -0.05 -3.78 5.16
C GLN A 48 -0.17 -2.43 4.43
N LEU A 49 -0.69 -2.42 3.19
CA LEU A 49 -0.93 -1.17 2.45
C LEU A 49 -1.92 -0.26 3.17
N ASP A 50 -3.02 -0.81 3.68
CA ASP A 50 -4.01 0.00 4.39
C ASP A 50 -3.48 0.57 5.71
N LEU A 51 -2.62 -0.18 6.42
CA LEU A 51 -1.93 0.32 7.61
C LEU A 51 -0.95 1.46 7.30
N LEU A 52 -0.18 1.36 6.21
CA LEU A 52 0.75 2.41 5.81
C LEU A 52 -0.01 3.69 5.44
N LEU A 53 -1.11 3.57 4.70
CA LEU A 53 -1.99 4.71 4.40
C LEU A 53 -2.62 5.29 5.68
N LEU A 54 -3.06 4.45 6.61
CA LEU A 54 -3.57 4.88 7.91
C LEU A 54 -2.52 5.66 8.72
N ALA A 55 -1.27 5.18 8.74
CA ALA A 55 -0.18 5.84 9.43
C ALA A 55 0.14 7.21 8.81
N LEU A 56 0.17 7.32 7.48
CA LEU A 56 0.35 8.60 6.78
C LEU A 56 -0.73 9.62 7.13
N GLU A 57 -2.00 9.20 7.24
CA GLU A 57 -3.10 10.07 7.71
C GLU A 57 -2.93 10.55 9.14
N CYS A 58 -2.24 9.79 9.99
CA CYS A 58 -2.02 10.18 11.37
C CYS A 58 -0.87 11.18 11.51
N VAL A 59 0.11 11.12 10.60
CA VAL A 59 1.23 12.08 10.52
C VAL A 59 0.74 13.47 10.12
N ASP A 60 -0.17 13.55 9.15
CA ASP A 60 -0.67 14.82 8.61
C ASP A 60 -2.19 14.75 8.39
N LEU A 61 -2.92 15.70 8.96
CA LEU A 61 -4.38 15.80 8.82
C LEU A 61 -4.81 15.97 7.36
N ASN A 62 -3.95 16.55 6.53
CA ASN A 62 -4.19 16.76 5.10
C ASN A 62 -3.73 15.58 4.23
N ALA A 63 -3.19 14.50 4.82
CA ALA A 63 -2.62 13.41 4.03
C ALA A 63 -3.66 12.73 3.12
N SER A 64 -4.94 12.73 3.50
CA SER A 64 -6.00 12.21 2.64
C SER A 64 -6.15 13.01 1.34
N GLU A 65 -6.08 14.34 1.40
CA GLU A 65 -6.07 15.18 0.20
C GLU A 65 -4.76 15.01 -0.58
N LEU A 66 -3.65 14.90 0.13
CA LEU A 66 -2.34 14.67 -0.46
C LEU A 66 -2.29 13.36 -1.24
N MET A 67 -2.90 12.28 -0.73
CA MET A 67 -3.04 11.00 -1.44
C MET A 67 -3.83 11.17 -2.75
N LEU A 68 -4.95 11.90 -2.72
CA LEU A 68 -5.72 12.16 -3.93
C LEU A 68 -4.99 13.07 -4.92
N GLN A 69 -4.20 14.01 -4.43
CA GLN A 69 -3.32 14.81 -5.28
C GLN A 69 -2.25 13.93 -5.93
N VAL A 70 -1.60 13.04 -5.17
CA VAL A 70 -0.63 12.08 -5.70
C VAL A 70 -1.25 11.17 -6.77
N LEU A 71 -2.49 10.73 -6.60
CA LEU A 71 -3.20 9.98 -7.65
C LEU A 71 -3.30 10.78 -8.96
N ARG A 72 -3.56 12.08 -8.89
CA ARG A 72 -3.59 12.96 -10.08
C ARG A 72 -2.21 13.18 -10.67
N ASP A 73 -1.24 13.51 -9.82
CA ASP A 73 0.13 13.81 -10.23
C ASP A 73 0.79 12.61 -10.92
N LEU A 74 0.43 11.39 -10.51
CA LEU A 74 0.89 10.14 -11.11
C LEU A 74 -0.02 9.61 -12.23
N GLN A 75 -1.07 10.34 -12.61
CA GLN A 75 -2.05 9.93 -13.62
C GLN A 75 -2.73 8.57 -13.33
N LEU A 76 -2.90 8.23 -12.06
CA LEU A 76 -3.51 6.96 -11.60
C LEU A 76 -5.03 6.96 -11.63
N GLN A 77 -5.65 8.03 -12.15
CA GLN A 77 -7.11 8.15 -12.22
C GLN A 77 -7.76 7.13 -13.16
N VAL A 78 -7.02 6.58 -14.11
CA VAL A 78 -7.50 5.49 -14.98
C VAL A 78 -7.86 4.24 -14.14
N MET A 79 -7.17 4.04 -13.03
CA MET A 79 -7.34 2.89 -12.14
C MET A 79 -8.13 3.25 -10.88
N ILE A 80 -7.87 4.44 -10.33
CA ILE A 80 -8.49 4.94 -9.10
C ILE A 80 -9.10 6.31 -9.41
N PRO A 81 -10.30 6.35 -10.03
CA PRO A 81 -10.84 7.57 -10.65
C PRO A 81 -11.23 8.65 -9.65
N ASN A 82 -11.62 8.26 -8.44
CA ASN A 82 -12.12 9.19 -7.44
C ASN A 82 -11.88 8.70 -6.01
N ARG A 83 -12.18 9.58 -5.04
CA ARG A 83 -12.10 9.32 -3.59
C ARG A 83 -12.87 8.07 -3.17
N VAL A 84 -14.07 7.86 -3.73
CA VAL A 84 -14.93 6.75 -3.33
C VAL A 84 -14.25 5.44 -3.69
N ILE A 85 -13.77 5.29 -4.92
CA ILE A 85 -13.03 4.09 -5.34
C ILE A 85 -11.74 3.91 -4.52
N PHE A 86 -10.99 4.99 -4.27
CA PHE A 86 -9.81 4.92 -3.41
C PHE A 86 -10.13 4.37 -2.01
N TRP A 87 -11.22 4.83 -1.41
CA TRP A 87 -11.67 4.34 -0.11
C TRP A 87 -12.20 2.89 -0.17
N GLN A 88 -12.93 2.54 -1.22
CA GLN A 88 -13.46 1.20 -1.46
C GLN A 88 -12.32 0.16 -1.58
N ILE A 89 -11.31 0.47 -2.39
CA ILE A 89 -10.10 -0.35 -2.53
C ILE A 89 -9.45 -0.62 -1.16
N ARG A 90 -9.36 0.39 -0.28
CA ARG A 90 -8.82 0.20 1.08
C ARG A 90 -9.70 -0.67 1.97
N CYS A 91 -11.01 -0.70 1.72
CA CYS A 91 -11.94 -1.60 2.39
C CYS A 91 -11.80 -3.08 1.95
N THR A 92 -11.00 -3.40 0.93
CA THR A 92 -10.63 -4.80 0.60
C THR A 92 -9.76 -5.45 1.69
N ASN A 93 -9.22 -4.65 2.61
CA ASN A 93 -8.56 -5.12 3.82
C ASN A 93 -9.50 -6.00 4.67
N PRO A 94 -9.16 -7.29 4.89
CA PRO A 94 -10.05 -8.22 5.59
C PRO A 94 -10.30 -7.88 7.06
N PHE A 95 -9.51 -6.98 7.66
CA PHE A 95 -9.63 -6.59 9.05
C PHE A 95 -10.44 -5.31 9.28
N ARG A 96 -10.89 -4.64 8.20
CA ARG A 96 -11.80 -3.49 8.30
C ARG A 96 -13.12 -3.88 8.96
N GLN A 97 -13.77 -2.91 9.63
CA GLN A 97 -15.14 -3.07 10.15
C GLN A 97 -16.13 -3.28 9.00
N VAL A 98 -16.03 -2.44 7.97
CA VAL A 98 -16.75 -2.59 6.70
C VAL A 98 -15.77 -3.13 5.67
N THR A 99 -15.88 -4.41 5.36
CA THR A 99 -15.01 -5.10 4.40
C THR A 99 -15.69 -5.23 3.04
N GLN A 100 -14.96 -4.90 1.98
CA GLN A 100 -15.32 -5.29 0.62
C GLN A 100 -14.70 -6.65 0.30
N ARG A 101 -15.52 -7.57 -0.21
CA ARG A 101 -15.09 -8.93 -0.54
C ARG A 101 -14.57 -9.06 -1.98
N THR A 102 -14.29 -7.94 -2.64
CA THR A 102 -13.73 -7.91 -3.97
C THR A 102 -12.23 -8.22 -3.94
N PRO A 103 -11.72 -9.00 -4.91
CA PRO A 103 -10.28 -9.12 -5.11
C PRO A 103 -9.70 -7.76 -5.46
N LEU A 104 -8.46 -7.50 -5.03
CA LEU A 104 -7.72 -6.29 -5.38
C LEU A 104 -6.71 -6.65 -6.49
N PRO A 105 -6.90 -6.18 -7.73
CA PRO A 105 -5.98 -6.45 -8.83
C PRO A 105 -4.55 -5.99 -8.52
N LEU A 106 -3.55 -6.66 -9.10
CA LEU A 106 -2.15 -6.26 -8.93
C LEU A 106 -1.90 -4.86 -9.44
N ALA A 107 -2.56 -4.47 -10.52
CA ALA A 107 -2.52 -3.13 -11.09
C ALA A 107 -2.88 -2.06 -10.03
N GLU A 108 -4.05 -2.18 -9.38
CA GLU A 108 -4.48 -1.27 -8.31
C GLU A 108 -3.55 -1.35 -7.09
N THR A 109 -2.95 -2.50 -6.83
CA THR A 109 -1.95 -2.68 -5.76
C THR A 109 -0.67 -1.90 -6.05
N LYS A 110 -0.17 -1.91 -7.29
CA LYS A 110 0.96 -1.10 -7.74
C LYS A 110 0.62 0.39 -7.58
N ALA A 111 -0.59 0.80 -7.95
CA ALA A 111 -1.06 2.18 -7.75
C ALA A 111 -1.06 2.60 -6.27
N LEU A 112 -1.60 1.78 -5.36
CA LEU A 112 -1.54 2.05 -3.92
C LEU A 112 -0.11 2.10 -3.39
N THR A 113 0.75 1.20 -3.84
CA THR A 113 2.17 1.15 -3.46
C THR A 113 2.86 2.46 -3.83
N ALA A 114 2.63 2.95 -5.06
CA ALA A 114 3.15 4.24 -5.50
C ALA A 114 2.59 5.42 -4.69
N VAL A 115 1.30 5.41 -4.35
CA VAL A 115 0.70 6.43 -3.48
C VAL A 115 1.40 6.47 -2.11
N VAL A 116 1.56 5.32 -1.45
CA VAL A 116 2.26 5.24 -0.15
C VAL A 116 3.66 5.84 -0.25
N VAL A 117 4.43 5.42 -1.26
CA VAL A 117 5.82 5.86 -1.45
C VAL A 117 5.92 7.35 -1.74
N GLN A 118 5.08 7.90 -2.62
CA GLN A 118 5.14 9.31 -2.97
C GLN A 118 4.64 10.21 -1.82
N VAL A 119 3.62 9.80 -1.07
CA VAL A 119 3.18 10.55 0.10
C VAL A 119 4.25 10.51 1.19
N ALA A 120 4.86 9.36 1.45
CA ALA A 120 5.98 9.24 2.38
C ALA A 120 7.18 10.11 1.95
N ARG A 121 7.47 10.21 0.64
CA ARG A 121 8.47 11.13 0.09
C ARG A 121 8.16 12.59 0.39
N ARG A 122 6.92 13.03 0.16
CA ARG A 122 6.48 14.40 0.48
C ARG A 122 6.53 14.70 1.98
N GLN A 123 6.30 13.69 2.81
CA GLN A 123 6.35 13.79 4.28
C GLN A 123 7.69 13.36 4.88
N THR A 124 8.76 13.21 4.09
CA THR A 124 10.01 12.64 4.60
C THR A 124 10.65 13.48 5.69
N ALA A 125 10.55 14.81 5.62
CA ALA A 125 11.10 15.70 6.65
C ALA A 125 10.47 15.43 8.02
N ILE A 126 9.13 15.34 8.09
CA ILE A 126 8.42 15.06 9.35
C ILE A 126 8.66 13.63 9.82
N LEU A 127 8.69 12.64 8.92
CA LEU A 127 8.99 11.24 9.28
C LEU A 127 10.39 11.11 9.90
N ARG A 128 11.41 11.73 9.31
CA ARG A 128 12.77 11.75 9.85
C ARG A 128 12.83 12.43 11.20
N HIS A 129 12.17 13.57 11.34
CA HIS A 129 12.15 14.33 12.59
C HIS A 129 11.51 13.53 13.74
N LEU A 130 10.35 12.92 13.50
CA LEU A 130 9.67 12.09 14.51
C LEU A 130 10.52 10.90 14.95
N LEU A 131 11.20 10.23 14.02
CA LEU A 131 12.07 9.10 14.34
C LEU A 131 13.35 9.53 15.07
N LEU A 132 13.94 10.67 14.69
CA LEU A 132 15.09 11.23 15.41
C LEU A 132 14.74 11.56 16.87
N VAL A 133 13.59 12.19 17.11
CA VAL A 133 13.14 12.49 18.47
C VAL A 133 12.80 11.21 19.23
N LEU A 134 12.21 10.21 18.57
CA LEU A 134 11.95 8.91 19.18
C LEU A 134 13.25 8.26 19.69
N ASP A 135 14.30 8.24 18.87
CA ASP A 135 15.60 7.68 19.25
C ASP A 135 16.22 8.43 20.44
N GLN A 136 16.09 9.77 20.47
CA GLN A 136 16.58 10.59 21.59
C GLN A 136 15.83 10.32 22.90
N LEU A 137 14.51 10.14 22.84
CA LEU A 137 13.68 9.81 24.01
C LEU A 137 14.02 8.41 24.53
N GLN A 138 14.19 7.44 23.62
CA GLN A 138 14.59 6.08 23.97
C GLN A 138 15.96 6.04 24.67
N ALA A 139 16.94 6.82 24.19
CA ALA A 139 18.25 6.95 24.84
C ALA A 139 18.17 7.51 26.27
N GLN A 140 17.11 8.26 26.58
CA GLN A 140 16.84 8.85 27.90
C GLN A 140 15.85 8.03 28.73
N ASN A 141 15.39 6.87 28.24
CA ASN A 141 14.30 6.07 28.84
C ASN A 141 13.00 6.86 29.05
N LEU A 142 12.72 7.82 28.17
CA LEU A 142 11.49 8.60 28.19
C LEU A 142 10.45 8.01 27.23
N PRO A 143 9.16 8.05 27.58
CA PRO A 143 8.10 7.58 26.70
C PRO A 143 7.93 8.51 25.48
N PRO A 144 7.51 7.98 24.32
CA PRO A 144 7.30 8.79 23.11
C PRO A 144 6.24 9.88 23.31
N GLU A 145 5.29 9.68 24.24
CA GLU A 145 4.26 10.65 24.60
C GLU A 145 4.81 11.93 25.25
N THR A 146 6.07 11.95 25.71
CA THR A 146 6.71 13.17 26.24
C THR A 146 6.85 14.25 25.16
N TYR A 147 6.97 13.88 23.89
CA TYR A 147 7.00 14.82 22.78
C TYR A 147 5.61 14.97 22.15
N ALA A 148 5.04 16.17 22.22
CA ALA A 148 3.65 16.42 21.83
C ALA A 148 3.29 15.94 20.41
N PRO A 149 4.11 16.16 19.35
CA PRO A 149 3.81 15.62 18.02
C PRO A 149 3.79 14.09 17.93
N LEU A 150 4.64 13.39 18.68
CA LEU A 150 4.59 11.93 18.76
C LEU A 150 3.35 11.48 19.54
N ALA A 151 3.04 12.11 20.67
CA ALA A 151 1.83 11.84 21.44
C ALA A 151 0.56 12.00 20.58
N GLU A 152 0.50 13.08 19.79
CA GLU A 152 -0.62 13.35 18.90
C GLU A 152 -0.71 12.33 17.76
N TYR A 153 0.41 11.99 17.12
CA TYR A 153 0.46 10.94 16.11
C TYR A 153 -0.08 9.60 16.65
N LEU A 154 0.40 9.18 17.83
CA LEU A 154 -0.02 7.93 18.47
C LEU A 154 -1.51 7.96 18.82
N ASP A 155 -2.00 9.07 19.35
CA ASP A 155 -3.40 9.21 19.70
C ASP A 155 -4.33 9.16 18.47
N ARG A 156 -3.96 9.89 17.40
CA ARG A 156 -4.67 9.84 16.12
C ARG A 156 -4.68 8.43 15.55
N PHE A 157 -3.53 7.74 15.57
CA PHE A 157 -3.41 6.37 15.09
C PHE A 157 -4.34 5.41 15.85
N ARG A 158 -4.34 5.46 17.18
CA ARG A 158 -5.25 4.64 18.00
C ARG A 158 -6.71 4.91 17.67
N ARG A 159 -7.12 6.19 17.57
CA ARG A 159 -8.51 6.55 17.21
C ARG A 159 -8.87 6.04 15.82
N HIS A 160 -8.01 6.27 14.82
CA HIS A 160 -8.28 5.87 13.44
C HIS A 160 -8.32 4.35 13.28
N PHE A 161 -7.39 3.62 13.90
CA PHE A 161 -7.35 2.17 13.89
C PHE A 161 -8.62 1.60 14.53
N ARG A 162 -8.98 2.05 15.73
CA ARG A 162 -10.18 1.57 16.44
C ARG A 162 -11.48 1.85 15.70
N LYS A 163 -11.57 3.01 15.03
CA LYS A 163 -12.75 3.38 14.24
C LYS A 163 -12.88 2.55 12.96
N ARG A 164 -11.77 2.11 12.36
CA ARG A 164 -11.77 1.47 11.03
C ARG A 164 -11.61 -0.03 11.06
N MET A 165 -10.99 -0.60 12.10
CA MET A 165 -10.69 -2.03 12.20
C MET A 165 -11.65 -2.76 13.14
N ASN A 166 -11.95 -4.02 12.83
CA ASN A 166 -12.76 -4.89 13.66
C ASN A 166 -11.86 -5.64 14.66
N LEU A 167 -11.74 -5.09 15.87
CA LEU A 167 -10.94 -5.66 16.96
C LEU A 167 -11.47 -6.98 17.52
N GLN A 168 -12.67 -7.41 17.12
CA GLN A 168 -13.20 -8.72 17.51
C GLN A 168 -12.68 -9.86 16.63
N ARG A 169 -12.00 -9.56 15.52
CA ARG A 169 -11.32 -10.60 14.74
C ARG A 169 -10.09 -11.09 15.52
N SER A 170 -9.94 -12.41 15.62
CA SER A 170 -8.87 -13.06 16.39
C SER A 170 -7.47 -12.51 16.08
N GLY A 171 -7.18 -12.26 14.80
CA GLY A 171 -5.91 -11.68 14.36
C GLY A 171 -5.61 -10.24 14.83
N LEU A 172 -6.59 -9.54 15.43
CA LEU A 172 -6.41 -8.18 15.94
C LEU A 172 -6.60 -8.05 17.46
N PHE A 173 -6.82 -9.14 18.19
CA PHE A 173 -7.12 -9.08 19.62
C PHE A 173 -6.03 -8.35 20.42
N LEU A 174 -4.76 -8.53 20.05
CA LEU A 174 -3.61 -7.88 20.67
C LEU A 174 -3.67 -6.35 20.62
N TYR A 175 -4.32 -5.79 19.59
CA TYR A 175 -4.44 -4.34 19.37
C TYR A 175 -5.61 -3.71 20.15
N LYS A 176 -6.29 -4.46 21.02
CA LYS A 176 -7.14 -3.84 22.06
C LYS A 176 -6.31 -3.02 23.05
N ASN A 177 -5.06 -3.44 23.29
CA ASN A 177 -4.09 -2.73 24.14
C ASN A 177 -3.52 -1.49 23.43
N ASN A 178 -3.47 -0.35 24.16
CA ASN A 178 -2.85 0.89 23.70
C ASN A 178 -1.36 0.73 23.39
N GLN A 179 -0.61 0.01 24.22
CA GLN A 179 0.83 -0.16 24.04
C GLN A 179 1.15 -0.90 22.72
N ALA A 180 0.43 -1.98 22.44
CA ALA A 180 0.60 -2.73 21.20
C ALA A 180 0.24 -1.89 19.95
N LEU A 181 -0.77 -1.01 20.06
CA LEU A 181 -1.09 -0.05 19.00
C LEU A 181 0.01 1.01 18.82
N ASN A 182 0.59 1.51 19.92
CA ASN A 182 1.68 2.47 19.86
C ASN A 182 2.91 1.83 19.19
N GLU A 183 3.29 0.62 19.59
CA GLU A 183 4.40 -0.12 18.98
C GLU A 183 4.17 -0.35 17.48
N LEU A 184 2.95 -0.72 17.07
CA LEU A 184 2.60 -0.84 15.66
C LEU A 184 2.76 0.49 14.92
N ALA A 185 2.26 1.59 15.48
CA ALA A 185 2.34 2.91 14.87
C ALA A 185 3.81 3.34 14.67
N LEU A 186 4.66 3.19 15.69
CA LEU A 186 6.08 3.54 15.61
C LEU A 186 6.83 2.67 14.58
N LYS A 187 6.52 1.37 14.51
CA LYS A 187 7.06 0.48 13.46
C LYS A 187 6.65 0.95 12.06
N LEU A 188 5.41 1.40 11.88
CA LEU A 188 4.94 1.94 10.60
C LEU A 188 5.64 3.25 10.23
N LEU A 189 5.95 4.15 11.18
CA LEU A 189 6.76 5.35 10.90
C LEU A 189 8.13 4.98 10.30
N ALA A 190 8.83 4.04 10.93
CA ALA A 190 10.12 3.56 10.44
C ALA A 190 9.98 2.95 9.04
N GLN A 191 8.95 2.13 8.82
CA GLN A 191 8.67 1.54 7.51
C GLN A 191 8.39 2.62 6.44
N LEU A 192 7.60 3.64 6.76
CA LEU A 192 7.30 4.75 5.85
C LEU A 192 8.56 5.53 5.46
N LEU A 193 9.47 5.76 6.42
CA LEU A 193 10.75 6.40 6.11
C LEU A 193 11.60 5.56 5.13
N LEU A 194 11.64 4.24 5.30
CA LEU A 194 12.32 3.33 4.37
C LEU A 194 11.67 3.36 2.97
N CYS A 195 10.34 3.46 2.91
CA CYS A 195 9.59 3.60 1.65
C CYS A 195 9.89 4.93 0.94
N ALA A 196 10.33 5.97 1.64
CA ALA A 196 10.60 7.26 1.02
C ALA A 196 11.90 7.30 0.18
N GLY A 197 12.82 6.34 0.34
CA GLY A 197 14.07 6.31 -0.41
C GLY A 197 13.92 6.09 -1.93
N THR A 198 15.02 6.18 -2.66
CA THR A 198 15.08 6.06 -4.14
C THR A 198 14.49 4.73 -4.64
N LYS A 199 14.90 3.60 -4.06
CA LYS A 199 14.34 2.26 -4.29
C LYS A 199 13.14 1.91 -3.41
N GLY A 200 12.49 2.92 -2.82
CA GLY A 200 11.40 2.73 -1.88
C GLY A 200 10.20 1.98 -2.45
N MET A 201 9.90 2.22 -3.73
CA MET A 201 8.81 1.54 -4.44
C MET A 201 9.07 0.06 -4.65
N GLU A 202 10.25 -0.31 -5.15
CA GLU A 202 10.68 -1.71 -5.30
C GLU A 202 10.69 -2.42 -3.93
N ARG A 203 11.31 -1.80 -2.91
CA ARG A 203 11.39 -2.38 -1.56
C ARG A 203 10.01 -2.63 -0.96
N LEU A 204 9.12 -1.66 -1.03
CA LEU A 204 7.76 -1.83 -0.54
C LEU A 204 7.06 -2.94 -1.34
N TRP A 205 7.10 -2.88 -2.67
CA TRP A 205 6.49 -3.86 -3.55
C TRP A 205 6.91 -5.29 -3.21
N PHE A 206 8.21 -5.57 -3.17
CA PHE A 206 8.70 -6.91 -2.82
C PHE A 206 8.31 -7.32 -1.39
N SER A 207 8.37 -6.40 -0.43
CA SER A 207 8.00 -6.71 0.96
C SER A 207 6.53 -7.12 1.14
N LEU A 208 5.64 -6.75 0.22
CA LEU A 208 4.22 -7.13 0.27
C LEU A 208 3.99 -8.61 -0.05
N PHE A 209 4.90 -9.22 -0.82
CA PHE A 209 4.82 -10.61 -1.27
C PHE A 209 5.87 -11.52 -0.61
N ASP A 210 6.72 -10.97 0.24
CA ASP A 210 7.65 -11.74 1.05
C ASP A 210 6.88 -12.74 1.93
N GLY A 211 7.17 -14.04 1.81
CA GLY A 211 6.44 -15.14 2.46
C GLY A 211 5.19 -15.67 1.75
N GLU A 212 4.83 -15.17 0.55
CA GLU A 212 3.76 -15.75 -0.31
C GLU A 212 4.35 -16.61 -1.46
N VAL A 213 5.68 -16.58 -1.63
CA VAL A 213 6.44 -17.44 -2.54
C VAL A 213 7.03 -18.57 -1.70
N SER A 214 6.36 -19.71 -1.66
CA SER A 214 6.84 -20.96 -1.07
C SER A 214 6.37 -22.14 -1.91
#